data_AF-A0AAU1AT77-F1
#
_entry.id   AF-A0AAU1AT77-F1
#
_cell.length_a   1.000
_cell.length_b   1.000
_cell.length_c   1.000
_cell.angle_alpha   90.00
_cell.angle_beta   90.00
_cell.angle_gamma   90.00
#
_symmetry.space_group_name_H-M   'P 1'
#
loop_
_entity.id
_entity.type
_entity.pdbx_description
1 polymer ?
#
loop_
_entity_poly.entity_id
_entity_poly.type
_entity_poly.pdbx_seq_one_letter_code
_entity_poly.pdbx_strand_id
1 'polypeptide(L)'
;MGAPINIFRLFSYQPCGHELLVRVVRPAASNADQRELNAADDVADSATEHLCTWWEQRCLRPECPHEHTSSLVAEMQEGPVGEDLFSSGRRRLGVWTAATKYGAPWMVIGTASTEAEFWQQLQEDPDLLNLGPLAPAELRHVYFLTDEDHPSSQS
;
A
#
# COMPACT_ATOMS: atom_id res chain seq x y z
N MET A 1 -22.19 8.25 9.10
CA MET A 1 -20.84 7.90 9.61
C MET A 1 -20.12 7.20 8.49
N GLY A 2 -18.87 7.59 8.21
CA GLY A 2 -18.04 6.89 7.21
C GLY A 2 -17.69 5.47 7.67
N ALA A 3 -17.12 4.69 6.76
CA ALA A 3 -16.47 3.42 7.09
C ALA A 3 -14.95 3.64 7.20
N PRO A 4 -14.22 2.83 7.99
CA PRO A 4 -12.77 2.82 7.92
C PRO A 4 -12.32 2.39 6.52
N ILE A 5 -11.20 2.92 6.05
CA ILE A 5 -10.68 2.66 4.71
C ILE A 5 -9.27 2.08 4.82
N ASN A 6 -9.03 0.95 4.14
CA ASN A 6 -7.68 0.45 3.94
C ASN A 6 -6.98 1.29 2.88
N ILE A 7 -5.78 1.77 3.22
CA ILE A 7 -4.91 2.49 2.30
C ILE A 7 -3.63 1.67 2.13
N PHE A 8 -3.32 1.36 0.88
CA PHE A 8 -2.12 0.63 0.47
C PHE A 8 -1.16 1.61 -0.17
N ARG A 9 0.06 1.73 0.39
CA ARG A 9 1.10 2.64 -0.11
C ARG A 9 2.38 1.88 -0.39
N LEU A 10 2.82 1.95 -1.63
CA LEU A 10 4.05 1.34 -2.10
C LEU A 10 5.15 2.40 -2.19
N PHE A 11 6.25 2.15 -1.50
CA PHE A 11 7.45 2.97 -1.52
C PHE A 11 8.60 2.24 -2.21
N SER A 12 9.40 2.96 -2.98
CA SER A 12 10.67 2.48 -3.51
C SER A 12 11.82 3.24 -2.88
N TYR A 13 12.86 2.50 -2.48
CA TYR A 13 14.04 3.01 -1.81
C TYR A 13 15.23 2.99 -2.77
N GLN A 14 15.78 4.16 -3.05
CA GLN A 14 16.93 4.34 -3.93
C GLN A 14 18.22 4.52 -3.11
N PRO A 15 19.40 4.10 -3.61
CA PRO A 15 19.64 3.51 -4.94
C PRO A 15 19.42 1.99 -5.06
N CYS A 16 19.08 1.29 -3.97
CA CYS A 16 19.04 -0.17 -3.93
C CYS A 16 17.84 -0.82 -4.64
N GLY A 17 16.76 -0.07 -4.87
CA GLY A 17 15.51 -0.61 -5.43
C GLY A 17 14.68 -1.47 -4.48
N HIS A 18 14.96 -1.48 -3.17
CA HIS A 18 14.10 -2.17 -2.21
C HIS A 18 12.72 -1.51 -2.17
N GLU A 19 11.66 -2.32 -2.08
CA GLU A 19 10.29 -1.84 -2.08
C GLU A 19 9.56 -2.25 -0.79
N LEU A 20 8.78 -1.32 -0.26
CA LEU A 20 7.96 -1.49 0.92
C LEU A 20 6.51 -1.19 0.56
N LEU A 21 5.63 -2.16 0.75
CA LEU A 21 4.19 -1.95 0.72
C LEU A 21 3.67 -1.88 2.16
N VAL A 22 2.97 -0.81 2.50
CA VAL A 22 2.28 -0.71 3.79
C VAL A 22 0.77 -0.72 3.57
N ARG A 23 0.04 -1.40 4.46
CA ARG A 23 -1.40 -1.26 4.62
C ARG A 23 -1.68 -0.57 5.94
N VAL A 24 -2.35 0.57 5.88
CA VAL A 24 -2.83 1.30 7.05
C VAL A 24 -4.33 1.48 6.99
N VAL A 25 -4.96 1.68 8.14
CA VAL A 25 -6.40 1.93 8.25
C VAL A 25 -6.62 3.41 8.54
N ARG A 26 -7.31 4.10 7.63
CA ARG A 26 -7.89 5.41 7.92
C ARG A 26 -9.17 5.21 8.75
N PRO A 27 -9.30 5.83 9.94
CA PRO A 27 -10.51 5.74 10.73
C PRO A 27 -11.75 6.25 9.98
N ALA A 28 -12.92 5.78 10.40
CA ALA A 28 -14.18 6.32 9.94
C ALA A 28 -14.30 7.80 10.31
N ALA A 29 -14.56 8.65 9.32
CA ALA A 29 -14.80 10.08 9.50
C ALA A 29 -16.06 10.52 8.76
N SER A 30 -16.69 11.60 9.22
CA SER A 30 -17.81 12.20 8.50
C SER A 30 -17.32 13.03 7.33
N ASN A 31 -17.79 12.73 6.11
CA ASN A 31 -17.52 13.56 4.93
C ASN A 31 -18.11 14.99 5.03
N ALA A 32 -18.98 15.23 6.02
CA ALA A 32 -19.55 16.55 6.29
C ALA A 32 -18.69 17.40 7.23
N ASP A 33 -17.66 16.81 7.87
CA ASP A 33 -16.76 17.51 8.78
C ASP A 33 -15.30 17.39 8.32
N GLN A 34 -14.78 18.49 7.79
CA GLN A 34 -13.40 18.55 7.31
C GLN A 34 -12.37 18.29 8.42
N ARG A 35 -12.68 18.63 9.69
CA ARG A 35 -11.75 18.39 10.80
C ARG A 35 -11.65 16.91 11.12
N GLU A 36 -12.78 16.19 11.08
CA GLU A 36 -12.77 14.74 11.25
C GLU A 36 -12.02 14.03 10.11
N LEU A 37 -12.22 14.48 8.86
CA LEU A 37 -11.49 13.95 7.72
C LEU A 37 -9.98 14.16 7.86
N ASN A 38 -9.55 15.40 8.14
CA ASN A 38 -8.14 15.72 8.31
C ASN A 38 -7.52 14.88 9.44
N ALA A 39 -8.21 14.76 10.58
CA ALA A 39 -7.71 13.95 11.70
C ALA A 39 -7.60 12.46 11.34
N ALA A 40 -8.51 11.93 10.51
CA ALA A 40 -8.44 10.56 10.05
C ALA A 40 -7.28 10.35 9.06
N ASP A 41 -7.07 11.28 8.14
CA ASP A 41 -5.94 11.26 7.21
C ASP A 41 -4.60 11.36 7.98
N ASP A 42 -4.49 12.26 8.96
CA ASP A 42 -3.32 12.40 9.84
C ASP A 42 -2.97 11.09 10.57
N VAL A 43 -3.98 10.32 10.99
CA VAL A 43 -3.77 9.00 11.63
C VAL A 43 -3.15 8.00 10.64
N ALA A 44 -3.67 7.94 9.41
CA ALA A 44 -3.16 7.02 8.39
C ALA A 44 -1.73 7.40 7.94
N ASP A 45 -1.45 8.69 7.84
CA ASP A 45 -0.15 9.22 7.46
C ASP A 45 0.89 8.98 8.57
N SER A 46 0.53 9.21 9.83
CA SER A 46 1.40 8.92 10.97
C SER A 46 1.72 7.43 11.10
N ALA A 47 0.73 6.55 10.88
CA ALA A 47 0.94 5.11 10.85
C ALA A 47 1.90 4.71 9.71
N THR A 48 1.72 5.30 8.53
CA THR A 48 2.60 5.06 7.37
C THR A 48 4.04 5.45 7.67
N GLU A 49 4.27 6.66 8.19
CA GLU A 49 5.60 7.15 8.53
C GLU A 49 6.29 6.24 9.56
N HIS A 50 5.53 5.76 10.54
CA HIS A 50 6.06 4.87 11.56
C HIS A 50 6.47 3.52 10.98
N LEU A 51 5.66 2.91 10.12
CA LEU A 51 5.98 1.64 9.47
C LEU A 51 7.21 1.76 8.56
N CYS A 52 7.31 2.84 7.78
CA CYS A 52 8.49 3.14 6.97
C CYS A 52 9.74 3.28 7.85
N THR A 53 9.66 4.09 8.92
CA THR A 53 10.76 4.28 9.88
C THR A 53 11.19 2.96 10.53
N TRP A 54 10.22 2.13 10.95
CA TRP A 54 10.49 0.84 11.55
C TRP A 54 11.22 -0.07 10.57
N TRP A 55 10.72 -0.19 9.34
CA TRP A 55 11.30 -1.05 8.31
C TRP A 55 12.71 -0.60 7.95
N GLU A 56 12.92 0.71 7.79
CA GLU A 56 14.23 1.28 7.53
C GLU A 56 15.25 0.90 8.61
N GLN A 57 14.87 1.02 9.88
CA GLN A 57 15.77 0.76 11.00
C GLN A 57 16.00 -0.74 11.26
N ARG A 58 14.98 -1.56 11.08
CA ARG A 58 14.96 -2.97 11.51
C ARG A 58 15.23 -3.97 10.40
N CYS A 59 14.91 -3.62 9.15
CA CYS A 59 15.03 -4.52 8.00
C CYS A 59 16.02 -3.96 6.98
N LEU A 60 15.77 -2.74 6.48
CA LEU A 60 16.57 -2.19 5.39
C LEU A 60 18.01 -1.90 5.79
N ARG A 61 18.27 -1.14 6.86
CA ARG A 61 19.65 -0.79 7.27
C ARG A 61 20.54 -2.00 7.57
N PRO A 62 20.06 -3.06 8.26
CA PRO A 62 20.84 -4.28 8.45
C PRO A 62 21.18 -5.01 7.14
N GLU A 63 20.28 -5.02 6.17
CA GLU A 63 20.46 -5.68 4.87
C GLU A 63 21.27 -4.81 3.89
N CYS A 64 21.12 -3.49 3.99
CA CYS A 64 21.62 -2.50 3.07
C CYS A 64 22.06 -1.24 3.85
N PRO A 65 23.33 -1.14 4.29
CA PRO A 65 23.76 -0.13 5.26
C PRO A 65 24.09 1.25 4.65
N HIS A 66 23.67 1.55 3.42
CA HIS A 66 23.89 2.85 2.80
C HIS A 66 22.73 3.82 3.06
N GLU A 67 22.92 5.10 2.72
CA GLU A 67 21.85 6.08 2.76
C GLU A 67 20.79 5.78 1.70
N HIS A 68 19.53 5.99 2.05
CA HIS A 68 18.40 5.73 1.18
C HIS A 68 17.46 6.92 1.11
N THR A 69 16.91 7.14 -0.07
CA THR A 69 15.77 8.05 -0.26
C THR A 69 14.56 7.24 -0.69
N SER A 70 13.46 7.39 0.03
CA SER A 70 12.18 6.77 -0.29
C SER A 70 11.33 7.69 -1.17
N SER A 71 10.61 7.13 -2.14
CA SER A 71 9.54 7.83 -2.85
C SER A 71 8.27 6.98 -2.92
N LEU A 72 7.11 7.60 -2.76
CA LEU A 72 5.81 6.96 -2.99
C LEU A 72 5.66 6.66 -4.49
N VAL A 73 5.45 5.38 -4.81
CA VAL A 73 5.29 4.89 -6.19
C VAL A 73 3.83 4.65 -6.52
N ALA A 74 3.10 4.00 -5.60
CA ALA A 74 1.69 3.67 -5.78
C ALA A 74 0.90 3.89 -4.49
N GLU A 75 -0.32 4.40 -4.63
CA GLU A 75 -1.34 4.44 -3.58
C GLU A 75 -2.65 3.89 -4.13
N MET A 76 -3.32 3.07 -3.31
CA MET A 76 -4.65 2.52 -3.57
C MET A 76 -5.49 2.55 -2.29
N GLN A 77 -6.76 2.90 -2.41
CA GLN A 77 -7.71 2.94 -1.30
C GLN A 77 -8.86 1.94 -1.50
N GLU A 78 -9.50 1.56 -0.39
CA GLU A 78 -10.73 0.73 -0.29
C GLU A 78 -10.56 -0.78 -0.50
N GLY A 79 -9.82 -1.26 -1.51
CA GLY A 79 -9.57 -2.70 -1.63
C GLY A 79 -8.68 -3.08 -2.80
N PRO A 80 -7.58 -3.83 -2.59
CA PRO A 80 -6.70 -4.27 -3.66
C PRO A 80 -7.24 -5.51 -4.36
N VAL A 81 -6.63 -5.87 -5.49
CA VAL A 81 -6.90 -7.16 -6.15
C VAL A 81 -6.35 -8.30 -5.28
N GLY A 82 -7.16 -9.33 -5.04
CA GLY A 82 -6.80 -10.51 -4.26
C GLY A 82 -6.84 -10.33 -2.73
N GLU A 83 -6.84 -11.46 -2.01
CA GLU A 83 -7.07 -11.49 -0.56
C GLU A 83 -5.80 -11.40 0.29
N ASP A 84 -4.62 -11.67 -0.30
CA ASP A 84 -3.37 -11.76 0.45
C ASP A 84 -3.03 -10.45 1.17
N LEU A 85 -3.39 -9.31 0.58
CA LEU A 85 -3.15 -7.99 1.16
C LEU A 85 -4.09 -7.66 2.33
N PHE A 86 -5.13 -8.47 2.58
CA PHE A 86 -5.93 -8.41 3.81
C PHE A 86 -5.39 -9.28 4.94
N SER A 87 -4.39 -10.12 4.68
CA SER A 87 -3.74 -10.94 5.70
C SER A 87 -2.72 -10.14 6.54
N SER A 88 -2.04 -10.83 7.46
CA SER A 88 -0.95 -10.27 8.28
C SER A 88 0.28 -9.88 7.45
N GLY A 89 0.99 -8.84 7.91
CA GLY A 89 2.22 -8.34 7.31
C GLY A 89 3.48 -9.10 7.73
N ARG A 90 4.60 -8.37 7.84
CA ARG A 90 5.98 -8.87 8.10
C ARG A 90 6.44 -10.00 7.18
N ARG A 91 6.14 -9.88 5.89
CA ARG A 91 6.51 -10.90 4.89
C ARG A 91 6.89 -10.27 3.56
N ARG A 92 7.59 -11.04 2.73
CA ARG A 92 7.84 -10.67 1.33
C ARG A 92 6.75 -11.29 0.45
N LEU A 93 6.26 -10.54 -0.52
CA LEU A 93 5.37 -11.06 -1.56
C LEU A 93 5.56 -10.34 -2.90
N GLY A 94 5.11 -11.00 -3.97
CA GLY A 94 4.96 -10.39 -5.29
C GLY A 94 3.62 -9.67 -5.38
N VAL A 95 3.63 -8.42 -5.81
CA VAL A 95 2.41 -7.63 -6.08
C VAL A 95 2.45 -7.11 -7.51
N TRP A 96 1.29 -7.11 -8.15
CA TRP A 96 1.09 -6.48 -9.44
C TRP A 96 0.63 -5.05 -9.24
N THR A 97 1.22 -4.13 -10.02
CA THR A 97 0.80 -2.73 -10.07
C THR A 97 0.44 -2.34 -11.49
N ALA A 98 -0.70 -1.68 -11.68
CA ALA A 98 -1.09 -1.11 -12.97
C ALA A 98 -1.42 0.37 -12.83
N ALA A 99 -0.92 1.17 -13.77
CA ALA A 99 -1.25 2.59 -13.83
C ALA A 99 -2.75 2.76 -14.07
N THR A 100 -3.34 3.83 -13.52
CA THR A 100 -4.72 4.21 -13.84
C THR A 100 -4.73 5.42 -14.76
N LYS A 101 -5.90 5.73 -15.33
CA LYS A 101 -6.12 7.00 -16.06
C LYS A 101 -5.86 8.26 -15.21
N TYR A 102 -5.78 8.13 -13.89
CA TYR A 102 -5.54 9.24 -12.96
C TYR A 102 -4.05 9.54 -12.75
N GLY A 103 -3.15 8.68 -13.23
CA GLY A 103 -1.70 8.86 -13.13
C GLY A 103 -1.16 8.65 -11.71
N ALA A 104 0.17 8.68 -11.58
CA ALA A 104 0.84 8.44 -10.31
C ALA A 104 0.46 9.50 -9.24
N PRO A 105 0.34 9.11 -7.97
CA PRO A 105 0.58 7.76 -7.42
C PRO A 105 -0.63 6.81 -7.53
N TRP A 106 -1.74 7.22 -8.13
CA TRP A 106 -2.99 6.44 -8.15
C TRP A 106 -2.88 5.23 -9.09
N MET A 107 -2.66 4.07 -8.51
CA MET A 107 -2.45 2.82 -9.24
C MET A 107 -3.31 1.72 -8.63
N VAL A 108 -3.65 0.71 -9.44
CA VAL A 108 -4.23 -0.52 -8.88
C VAL A 108 -3.10 -1.41 -8.41
N ILE A 109 -3.24 -1.94 -7.21
CA ILE A 109 -2.30 -2.84 -6.54
C ILE A 109 -3.04 -4.15 -6.25
N GLY A 110 -2.36 -5.29 -6.39
CA GLY A 110 -2.87 -6.52 -5.83
C GLY A 110 -2.02 -7.75 -6.06
N THR A 111 -2.53 -8.91 -5.67
CA THR A 111 -1.82 -10.19 -5.72
C THR A 111 -2.52 -11.14 -6.69
N ALA A 112 -1.74 -11.75 -7.56
CA ALA A 112 -2.18 -12.78 -8.49
C ALA A 112 -0.98 -13.62 -8.91
N SER A 113 -1.21 -14.87 -9.32
CA SER A 113 -0.12 -15.78 -9.73
C SER A 113 0.50 -15.37 -11.06
N THR A 114 -0.27 -14.67 -11.91
CA THR A 114 0.17 -14.20 -13.23
C THR A 114 -0.43 -12.83 -13.56
N GLU A 115 0.17 -12.12 -14.52
CA GLU A 115 -0.40 -10.86 -15.04
C GLU A 115 -1.81 -11.09 -15.62
N ALA A 116 -2.03 -12.21 -16.31
CA ALA A 116 -3.34 -12.53 -16.90
C ALA A 116 -4.42 -12.72 -15.83
N GLU A 117 -4.08 -13.39 -14.73
CA GLU A 117 -4.99 -13.56 -13.58
C GLU A 117 -5.27 -12.22 -12.89
N PHE A 118 -4.26 -11.35 -12.76
CA PHE A 118 -4.46 -9.98 -12.24
C PHE A 118 -5.47 -9.19 -13.09
N TRP A 119 -5.30 -9.20 -14.43
CA TRP A 119 -6.25 -8.54 -15.34
C TRP A 119 -7.63 -9.18 -15.34
N GLN A 120 -7.73 -10.49 -15.18
CA GLN A 120 -9.02 -11.18 -15.07
C GLN A 120 -9.78 -10.69 -13.83
N GLN A 121 -9.13 -10.68 -12.66
CA GLN A 121 -9.77 -10.23 -11.42
C GLN A 121 -10.18 -8.76 -11.50
N LEU A 122 -9.38 -7.90 -12.15
CA LEU A 122 -9.76 -6.50 -12.42
C LEU A 122 -11.00 -6.35 -13.30
N GLN A 123 -11.20 -7.24 -14.27
CA GLN A 123 -12.37 -7.21 -15.15
C GLN A 123 -13.64 -7.72 -14.44
N GLU A 124 -13.45 -8.58 -13.45
CA GLU A 124 -14.52 -9.13 -12.61
C GLU A 124 -14.98 -8.16 -11.51
N ASP A 125 -14.17 -7.14 -11.19
CA ASP A 125 -14.48 -6.08 -10.22
C ASP A 125 -14.81 -4.73 -10.92
N PRO A 126 -16.10 -4.32 -10.96
CA PRO A 126 -16.51 -3.08 -11.61
C PRO A 126 -15.89 -1.82 -10.99
N ASP A 127 -15.64 -1.80 -9.68
CA ASP A 127 -15.11 -0.62 -8.99
C ASP A 127 -13.65 -0.41 -9.39
N LEU A 128 -12.88 -1.50 -9.46
CA LEU A 128 -11.50 -1.47 -9.95
C LEU A 128 -11.40 -1.16 -11.44
N LEU A 129 -12.31 -1.70 -12.26
CA LEU A 129 -12.36 -1.41 -13.68
C LEU A 129 -12.68 0.06 -13.96
N ASN A 130 -13.52 0.68 -13.14
CA ASN A 130 -13.88 2.11 -13.25
C ASN A 130 -12.68 3.04 -13.04
N LEU A 131 -11.63 2.58 -12.34
CA LEU A 131 -10.37 3.31 -12.21
C LEU A 131 -9.64 3.46 -13.56
N GLY A 132 -10.01 2.67 -14.56
CA GLY A 132 -9.39 2.65 -15.88
C GLY A 132 -7.93 2.21 -15.81
N PRO A 133 -7.64 0.98 -15.32
CA PRO A 133 -6.30 0.44 -15.28
C PRO A 133 -5.74 0.26 -16.70
N LEU A 134 -4.45 0.52 -16.87
CA LEU A 134 -3.73 0.55 -18.14
C LEU A 134 -2.64 -0.52 -18.15
N ALA A 135 -2.58 -1.28 -19.24
CA ALA A 135 -1.53 -2.27 -19.47
C ALA A 135 -0.21 -1.63 -19.92
N PRO A 136 0.95 -2.29 -19.67
CA PRO A 136 1.10 -3.54 -18.92
C PRO A 136 1.03 -3.34 -17.40
N ALA A 137 0.75 -4.42 -16.66
CA ALA A 137 0.97 -4.44 -15.22
C ALA A 137 2.42 -4.83 -14.92
N GLU A 138 2.95 -4.33 -13.81
CA GLU A 138 4.33 -4.59 -13.38
C GLU A 138 4.33 -5.48 -12.14
N LEU A 139 5.11 -6.57 -12.16
CA LEU A 139 5.35 -7.39 -10.99
C LEU A 139 6.46 -6.76 -10.13
N ARG A 140 6.15 -6.55 -8.85
CA ARG A 140 7.01 -5.92 -7.86
C ARG A 140 7.21 -6.84 -6.66
N HIS A 141 8.43 -6.87 -6.13
CA HIS A 141 8.77 -7.70 -4.97
C HIS A 141 8.91 -6.81 -3.76
N VAL A 142 7.93 -6.88 -2.87
CA VAL A 142 7.79 -5.93 -1.76
C VAL A 142 7.97 -6.63 -0.43
N TYR A 143 8.52 -5.92 0.55
CA TYR A 143 8.26 -6.24 1.94
C TYR A 143 6.90 -5.63 2.33
N PHE A 144 6.03 -6.41 2.96
CA PHE A 144 4.69 -5.97 3.32
C PHE A 144 4.56 -5.80 4.83
N LEU A 145 4.03 -4.65 5.24
CA LEU A 145 3.72 -4.31 6.63
C LEU A 145 2.28 -3.86 6.76
N THR A 146 1.69 -4.16 7.91
CA THR A 146 0.35 -3.69 8.28
C THR A 146 0.40 -2.82 9.54
N ASP A 147 -0.68 -2.13 9.83
CA ASP A 147 -0.90 -1.41 11.10
C ASP A 147 -0.70 -2.30 12.34
N GLU A 148 -1.03 -3.58 12.25
CA GLU A 148 -0.79 -4.57 13.31
C GLU A 148 0.69 -4.82 13.60
N ASP A 149 1.58 -4.51 12.65
CA ASP A 149 3.02 -4.69 12.80
C ASP A 149 3.68 -3.58 13.63
N HIS A 150 2.91 -2.61 14.12
CA HIS A 150 3.38 -1.64 15.10
C HIS A 150 3.90 -2.33 16.38
N PRO A 151 5.04 -1.89 16.93
CA PRO A 151 5.61 -2.45 18.17
C PRO A 151 4.80 -2.14 19.44
N SER A 152 3.68 -1.41 19.35
CA SER A 152 2.79 -1.07 20.48
C SER A 152 2.11 -2.29 21.14
N SER A 153 2.18 -3.47 20.51
CA SER A 153 1.54 -4.70 21.00
C SER A 153 2.42 -5.56 21.93
N GLN A 154 3.47 -4.98 22.53
CA GLN A 154 4.20 -5.62 23.63
C GLN A 154 4.14 -4.72 24.87
N SER A 155 3.07 -4.92 25.65
CA SER A 155 3.00 -4.52 27.07
C SER A 155 3.11 -5.77 27.93
#